data_AF-A0AB39TJR3-F1
#
_entry.id   AF-A0AB39TJR3-F1
#
_cell.length_a   1.000
_cell.length_b   1.000
_cell.length_c   1.000
_cell.angle_alpha   90.00
_cell.angle_beta   90.00
_cell.angle_gamma   90.00
#
_symmetry.space_group_name_H-M   'P 1'
#
loop_
_entity.id
_entity.type
_entity.pdbx_description
1 polymer ?
#
loop_
_entity_poly.entity_id
_entity_poly.type
_entity_poly.pdbx_seq_one_letter_code
_entity_poly.pdbx_strand_id
1 'polypeptide(L)'
;MSTTTIGQALAVLDTSPAAQIERYRDEYAALMPSHVNPDQWVRLAVGAIRGDKKLMQAAANDVGVFLRELRTAARLGLEPGTEQFYLTPRRAKGRLLIKGIVGYQGIVELIYRAGAVSSVIVETVRERDTFRYHPGRDERPVHEVDWFGGDRGDLVGVYSYAVMKDGATSKVVVLDRAQVMAAKAMSDGAHFDWSPWKTNEEAMWLKTGARRLAKWVPTSAEYLRERLRAAAEVAAEEPVSVAAAEAMPQPTEPSVDFGDDDETIEGELVDETWPGGAE
;
A
#
# COMPACT_ATOMS: atom_id res chain seq x y z
N MET A 1 -21.60 64.61 4.15
CA MET A 1 -22.56 63.55 3.77
C MET A 1 -21.75 62.41 3.16
N SER A 2 -21.21 61.56 4.03
CA SER A 2 -20.41 60.40 3.65
C SER A 2 -21.36 59.25 3.32
N THR A 3 -21.26 58.71 2.11
CA THR A 3 -21.89 57.42 1.79
C THR A 3 -20.81 56.54 1.18
N THR A 4 -20.14 55.80 2.06
CA THR A 4 -19.26 54.69 1.72
C THR A 4 -20.11 53.57 1.14
N THR A 5 -20.10 53.40 -0.18
CA THR A 5 -20.59 52.17 -0.81
C THR A 5 -19.58 51.07 -0.50
N ILE A 6 -19.81 50.33 0.59
CA ILE A 6 -19.17 49.04 0.85
C ILE A 6 -19.76 48.08 -0.19
N GLY A 7 -19.13 48.03 -1.37
CA GLY A 7 -19.42 47.02 -2.37
C GLY A 7 -19.09 45.65 -1.81
N GLN A 8 -20.12 44.86 -1.53
CA GLN A 8 -20.00 43.45 -1.21
C GLN A 8 -19.30 42.72 -2.37
N ALA A 9 -17.99 42.49 -2.24
CA ALA A 9 -17.31 41.46 -2.99
C ALA A 9 -17.73 40.11 -2.40
N LEU A 10 -18.87 39.57 -2.87
CA LEU A 10 -19.16 38.15 -2.74
C LEU A 10 -18.11 37.40 -3.56
N ALA A 11 -17.04 36.95 -2.91
CA ALA A 11 -16.15 35.97 -3.50
C ALA A 11 -17.01 34.76 -3.88
N VAL A 12 -17.24 34.55 -5.17
CA VAL A 12 -17.84 33.32 -5.67
C VAL A 12 -16.92 32.20 -5.21
N LEU A 13 -17.35 31.43 -4.22
CA LEU A 13 -16.61 30.28 -3.74
C LEU A 13 -16.36 29.37 -4.95
N ASP A 14 -15.10 29.15 -5.31
CA ASP A 14 -14.75 28.24 -6.39
C ASP A 14 -15.28 26.84 -6.04
N THR A 15 -16.31 26.41 -6.78
CA THR A 15 -16.92 25.09 -6.64
C THR A 15 -16.45 24.11 -7.72
N SER A 16 -15.37 24.44 -8.44
CA SER A 16 -14.80 23.53 -9.43
C SER A 16 -14.36 22.21 -8.79
N PRO A 17 -14.35 21.09 -9.53
CA PRO A 17 -13.84 19.82 -9.02
C PRO A 17 -12.44 19.95 -8.41
N ALA A 18 -11.54 20.74 -9.03
CA ALA A 18 -10.20 20.98 -8.49
C ALA A 18 -10.23 21.69 -7.12
N ALA A 19 -11.06 22.73 -6.97
CA ALA A 19 -11.22 23.43 -5.69
C ALA A 19 -11.84 22.53 -4.60
N GLN A 20 -12.70 21.58 -4.99
CA GLN A 20 -13.19 20.57 -4.06
C GLN A 20 -12.05 19.67 -3.55
N ILE A 21 -11.12 19.21 -4.42
CA ILE A 21 -9.97 18.39 -3.97
C ILE A 21 -9.18 19.12 -2.88
N GLU A 22 -8.84 20.39 -3.13
CA GLU A 22 -8.08 21.23 -2.18
C GLU A 22 -8.84 21.41 -0.86
N ARG A 23 -10.15 21.65 -0.91
CA ARG A 23 -10.99 21.82 0.29
C ARG A 23 -11.02 20.58 1.17
N TYR A 24 -10.97 19.39 0.57
CA TYR A 24 -11.04 18.11 1.27
C TYR A 24 -9.65 17.52 1.58
N ARG A 25 -8.56 18.30 1.43
CA ARG A 25 -7.18 17.88 1.66
C ARG A 25 -7.00 17.12 2.98
N ASP A 26 -7.46 17.69 4.07
CA ASP A 26 -7.21 17.11 5.41
C ASP A 26 -7.99 15.81 5.63
N GLU A 27 -9.17 15.68 5.03
CA GLU A 27 -9.90 14.40 5.01
C GLU A 27 -9.15 13.33 4.24
N TYR A 28 -8.52 13.68 3.10
CA TYR A 28 -7.70 12.72 2.37
C TYR A 28 -6.45 12.34 3.16
N ALA A 29 -5.76 13.32 3.75
CA ALA A 29 -4.57 13.11 4.56
C ALA A 29 -4.84 12.14 5.72
N ALA A 30 -5.98 12.29 6.41
CA ALA A 30 -6.38 11.42 7.50
C ALA A 30 -6.62 9.95 7.08
N LEU A 31 -6.89 9.69 5.81
CA LEU A 31 -7.10 8.34 5.26
C LEU A 31 -5.83 7.71 4.71
N MET A 32 -4.79 8.51 4.41
CA MET A 32 -3.61 8.04 3.72
C MET A 32 -2.68 7.22 4.62
N PRO A 33 -2.01 6.19 4.08
CA PRO A 33 -0.86 5.59 4.75
C PRO A 33 0.23 6.63 5.03
N SER A 34 0.96 6.47 6.14
CA SER A 34 1.93 7.45 6.64
C SER A 34 3.08 7.78 5.69
N HIS A 35 3.39 6.90 4.73
CA HIS A 35 4.45 7.12 3.74
C HIS A 35 4.02 7.98 2.55
N VAL A 36 2.73 8.29 2.41
CA VAL A 36 2.21 9.11 1.30
C VAL A 36 2.22 10.57 1.70
N ASN A 37 2.81 11.43 0.87
CA ASN A 37 2.81 12.88 1.08
C ASN A 37 1.45 13.49 0.64
N PRO A 38 0.65 14.09 1.55
CA PRO A 38 -0.68 14.58 1.20
C PRO A 38 -0.67 15.74 0.20
N ASP A 39 0.28 16.66 0.30
CA ASP A 39 0.38 17.82 -0.62
C ASP A 39 0.69 17.39 -2.04
N GLN A 40 1.64 16.47 -2.19
CA GLN A 40 1.97 15.90 -3.50
C GLN A 40 0.77 15.16 -4.07
N TRP A 41 0.10 14.34 -3.25
CA TRP A 41 -1.06 13.57 -3.68
C TRP A 41 -2.21 14.47 -4.15
N VAL A 42 -2.53 15.55 -3.42
CA VAL A 42 -3.55 16.52 -3.82
C VAL A 42 -3.19 17.21 -5.14
N ARG A 43 -1.93 17.64 -5.30
CA ARG A 43 -1.47 18.24 -6.58
C ARG A 43 -1.63 17.29 -7.75
N LEU A 44 -1.30 16.01 -7.57
CA LEU A 44 -1.47 14.98 -8.60
C LEU A 44 -2.95 14.78 -8.95
N ALA A 45 -3.83 14.72 -7.94
CA ALA A 45 -5.27 14.60 -8.15
C ALA A 45 -5.85 15.81 -8.92
N VAL A 46 -5.43 17.02 -8.56
CA VAL A 46 -5.81 18.25 -9.29
C VAL A 46 -5.32 18.21 -10.73
N GLY A 47 -4.06 17.81 -10.94
CA GLY A 47 -3.47 17.66 -12.28
C GLY A 47 -4.23 16.66 -13.16
N ALA A 48 -4.55 15.49 -12.60
CA ALA A 48 -5.30 14.44 -13.29
C ALA A 48 -6.68 14.91 -13.78
N ILE A 49 -7.41 15.65 -12.94
CA ILE A 49 -8.74 16.17 -13.32
C ILE A 49 -8.65 17.31 -14.33
N ARG A 50 -7.65 18.20 -14.20
CA ARG A 50 -7.44 19.30 -15.15
C ARG A 50 -6.99 18.82 -16.54
N GLY A 51 -6.29 17.70 -16.61
CA GLY A 51 -5.78 17.13 -17.85
C GLY A 51 -6.83 16.55 -18.80
N ASP A 52 -8.05 16.26 -18.33
CA ASP A 52 -9.11 15.64 -19.14
C ASP A 52 -10.47 16.32 -18.95
N LYS A 53 -10.98 16.94 -20.03
CA LYS A 53 -12.29 17.64 -20.06
C LYS A 53 -13.47 16.71 -19.69
N LYS A 54 -13.42 15.44 -20.10
CA LYS A 54 -14.49 14.46 -19.77
C LYS A 54 -14.42 14.06 -18.30
N LEU A 55 -13.22 13.94 -17.72
CA LEU A 55 -13.08 13.72 -16.27
C LEU A 55 -13.59 14.92 -15.49
N MET A 56 -13.25 16.14 -15.90
CA MET A 56 -13.73 17.36 -15.27
C MET A 56 -15.26 17.45 -15.32
N GLN A 57 -15.88 17.15 -16.47
CA GLN A 57 -17.33 17.09 -16.61
C GLN A 57 -17.95 16.00 -15.72
N ALA A 58 -17.35 14.79 -15.71
CA ALA A 58 -17.84 13.67 -14.92
C ALA A 58 -17.75 13.94 -13.40
N ALA A 59 -16.70 14.62 -12.96
CA ALA A 59 -16.51 15.04 -11.58
C ALA A 59 -17.49 16.15 -11.16
N ALA A 60 -17.77 17.10 -12.06
CA ALA A 60 -18.75 18.17 -11.82
C ALA A 60 -20.19 17.64 -11.77
N ASN A 61 -20.51 16.60 -12.55
CA ASN A 61 -21.86 16.02 -12.59
C ASN A 61 -22.28 15.40 -11.26
N ASP A 62 -21.34 14.89 -10.45
CA ASP A 62 -21.62 14.31 -9.13
C ASP A 62 -20.38 14.40 -8.23
N VAL A 63 -20.31 15.50 -7.46
CA VAL A 63 -19.19 15.77 -6.55
C VAL A 63 -19.10 14.69 -5.45
N GLY A 64 -20.22 14.15 -4.98
CA GLY A 64 -20.23 13.11 -3.94
C GLY A 64 -19.54 11.83 -4.41
N VAL A 65 -19.89 11.35 -5.61
CA VAL A 65 -19.22 10.20 -6.24
C VAL A 65 -17.75 10.51 -6.48
N PHE A 66 -17.43 11.70 -6.99
CA PHE A 66 -16.06 12.11 -7.24
C PHE A 66 -15.18 12.06 -5.98
N LEU A 67 -15.61 12.70 -4.89
CA LEU A 67 -14.87 12.71 -3.64
C LEU A 67 -14.74 11.29 -3.06
N ARG A 68 -15.76 10.43 -3.21
CA ARG A 68 -15.70 9.02 -2.79
C ARG A 68 -14.61 8.23 -3.53
N GLU A 69 -14.50 8.39 -4.84
CA GLU A 69 -13.46 7.71 -5.63
C GLU A 69 -12.05 8.18 -5.21
N LEU A 70 -11.88 9.48 -4.95
CA LEU A 70 -10.63 10.04 -4.43
C LEU A 70 -10.30 9.55 -3.01
N ARG A 71 -11.28 9.48 -2.10
CA ARG A 71 -11.09 8.87 -0.77
C ARG A 71 -10.66 7.41 -0.87
N THR A 72 -11.17 6.68 -1.86
CA THR A 72 -10.76 5.29 -2.10
C THR A 72 -9.29 5.20 -2.52
N ALA A 73 -8.85 6.06 -3.43
CA ALA A 73 -7.43 6.15 -3.82
C ALA A 73 -6.53 6.55 -2.64
N ALA A 74 -6.93 7.57 -1.87
CA ALA A 74 -6.22 8.04 -0.68
C ALA A 74 -6.04 6.93 0.36
N ARG A 75 -7.13 6.19 0.68
CA ARG A 75 -7.08 5.05 1.62
C ARG A 75 -6.13 3.93 1.18
N LEU A 76 -6.02 3.71 -0.13
CA LEU A 76 -5.07 2.74 -0.69
C LEU A 76 -3.65 3.32 -0.79
N GLY A 77 -3.49 4.63 -0.60
CA GLY A 77 -2.24 5.35 -0.85
C GLY A 77 -1.80 5.28 -2.32
N LEU A 78 -2.74 5.15 -3.25
CA LEU A 78 -2.44 5.06 -4.69
C LEU A 78 -2.63 6.43 -5.34
N GLU A 79 -1.80 6.72 -6.33
CA GLU A 79 -1.83 8.01 -7.02
C GLU A 79 -2.98 8.08 -8.04
N PRO A 80 -3.94 9.01 -7.88
CA PRO A 80 -5.08 9.12 -8.78
C PRO A 80 -4.66 9.66 -10.14
N GLY A 81 -5.25 9.11 -11.21
CA GLY A 81 -4.96 9.51 -12.59
C GLY A 81 -3.69 8.87 -13.17
N THR A 82 -3.06 7.94 -12.43
CA THR A 82 -1.89 7.19 -12.88
C THR A 82 -2.26 5.73 -13.20
N GLU A 83 -1.28 4.93 -13.62
CA GLU A 83 -1.44 3.49 -13.80
C GLU A 83 -1.66 2.71 -12.49
N GLN A 84 -1.50 3.36 -11.34
CA GLN A 84 -1.87 2.80 -10.04
C GLN A 84 -3.38 2.89 -9.80
N PHE A 85 -3.98 4.05 -10.08
CA PHE A 85 -5.40 4.30 -9.87
C PHE A 85 -5.98 5.17 -10.98
N TYR A 86 -6.58 4.53 -11.97
CA TYR A 86 -7.20 5.22 -13.10
C TYR A 86 -8.48 5.93 -12.66
N LEU A 87 -8.62 7.17 -13.07
CA LEU A 87 -9.89 7.90 -13.07
C LEU A 87 -10.50 7.77 -14.46
N THR A 88 -11.72 7.23 -14.55
CA THR A 88 -12.38 6.99 -15.84
C THR A 88 -13.78 7.61 -15.88
N PRO A 89 -14.17 8.28 -16.97
CA PRO A 89 -15.54 8.75 -17.14
C PRO A 89 -16.42 7.57 -17.60
N ARG A 90 -17.48 7.26 -16.85
CA ARG A 90 -18.38 6.13 -17.11
C ARG A 90 -19.83 6.60 -17.16
N ARG A 91 -20.57 6.13 -18.15
CA ARG A 91 -22.03 6.36 -18.20
C ARG A 91 -22.72 5.35 -17.30
N ALA A 92 -23.46 5.85 -16.31
CA ALA A 92 -24.32 5.05 -15.44
C ALA A 92 -25.68 5.75 -15.32
N LYS A 93 -26.78 5.01 -15.57
CA LYS A 93 -28.16 5.54 -15.52
C LYS A 93 -28.33 6.88 -16.26
N GLY A 94 -27.75 7.00 -17.46
CA GLY A 94 -27.84 8.20 -18.31
C GLY A 94 -26.91 9.36 -17.93
N ARG A 95 -26.18 9.28 -16.80
CA ARG A 95 -25.24 10.33 -16.35
C ARG A 95 -23.80 9.91 -16.56
N LEU A 96 -22.94 10.87 -16.93
CA LEU A 96 -21.49 10.66 -16.99
C LEU A 96 -20.92 10.90 -15.59
N LEU A 97 -20.43 9.84 -14.95
CA LEU A 97 -19.88 9.85 -13.60
C LEU A 97 -18.41 9.42 -13.64
N ILE A 98 -17.62 9.88 -12.68
CA ILE A 98 -16.25 9.41 -12.51
C ILE A 98 -16.24 8.05 -11.79
N LYS A 99 -15.36 7.15 -12.24
CA LYS A 99 -15.13 5.83 -11.62
C LYS A 99 -13.64 5.64 -11.42
N GLY A 100 -13.24 5.41 -10.18
CA GLY A 100 -11.90 5.01 -9.79
C GLY A 100 -11.69 3.53 -10.02
N ILE A 101 -10.55 3.18 -10.61
CA ILE A 101 -10.22 1.81 -10.95
C ILE A 101 -8.75 1.57 -10.63
N VAL A 102 -8.48 0.65 -9.70
CA VAL A 102 -7.11 0.19 -9.42
C VAL A 102 -6.54 -0.49 -10.66
N GLY A 103 -5.38 -0.01 -11.12
CA GLY A 103 -4.62 -0.60 -12.21
C GLY A 103 -3.76 -1.78 -11.75
N TYR A 104 -3.12 -2.48 -12.68
CA TYR A 104 -2.29 -3.64 -12.30
C TYR A 104 -1.08 -3.20 -11.48
N GLN A 105 -0.44 -2.08 -11.82
CA GLN A 105 0.66 -1.51 -11.03
C GLN A 105 0.21 -1.13 -9.62
N GLY A 106 -1.00 -0.61 -9.47
CA GLY A 106 -1.58 -0.33 -8.15
C GLY A 106 -1.76 -1.60 -7.33
N ILE A 107 -2.18 -2.71 -7.96
CA ILE A 107 -2.27 -4.01 -7.27
C ILE A 107 -0.88 -4.49 -6.85
N VAL A 108 0.10 -4.44 -7.76
CA VAL A 108 1.49 -4.85 -7.50
C VAL A 108 2.10 -4.03 -6.36
N GLU A 109 1.92 -2.71 -6.40
CA GLU A 109 2.35 -1.79 -5.35
C GLU A 109 1.72 -2.14 -4.00
N LEU A 110 0.42 -2.44 -3.97
CA LEU A 110 -0.26 -2.86 -2.74
C LEU A 110 0.28 -4.19 -2.19
N ILE A 111 0.72 -5.12 -3.06
CA ILE A 111 1.35 -6.38 -2.66
C ILE A 111 2.74 -6.11 -2.05
N TYR A 112 3.59 -5.31 -2.70
CA TYR A 112 4.92 -4.96 -2.17
C TYR A 112 4.82 -4.27 -0.81
N ARG A 113 3.89 -3.34 -0.65
CA ARG A 113 3.65 -2.62 0.61
C ARG A 113 3.20 -3.50 1.76
N ALA A 114 2.73 -4.73 1.50
CA ALA A 114 2.42 -5.68 2.57
C ALA A 114 3.67 -6.14 3.33
N GLY A 115 4.87 -5.94 2.75
CA GLY A 115 6.15 -6.19 3.42
C GLY A 115 6.57 -7.66 3.50
N ALA A 116 5.74 -8.61 3.06
CA ALA A 116 6.04 -10.04 3.06
C ALA A 116 6.68 -10.53 1.74
N VAL A 117 6.60 -9.72 0.69
CA VAL A 117 7.00 -10.08 -0.68
C VAL A 117 8.31 -9.40 -1.06
N SER A 118 9.21 -10.15 -1.70
CA SER A 118 10.47 -9.65 -2.26
C SER A 118 10.38 -9.38 -3.76
N SER A 119 9.54 -10.12 -4.50
CA SER A 119 9.31 -9.91 -5.93
C SER A 119 7.89 -10.29 -6.33
N VAL A 120 7.29 -9.55 -7.25
CA VAL A 120 5.98 -9.82 -7.84
C VAL A 120 6.16 -9.95 -9.35
N ILE A 121 5.77 -11.10 -9.89
CA ILE A 121 5.82 -11.41 -11.30
C ILE A 121 4.40 -11.40 -11.83
N VAL A 122 4.14 -10.62 -12.88
CA VAL A 122 2.88 -10.61 -13.63
C VAL A 122 3.25 -10.41 -15.09
N GLU A 123 3.10 -11.45 -15.90
CA GLU A 123 3.63 -11.46 -17.26
C GLU A 123 2.66 -12.11 -18.24
N THR A 124 2.64 -11.59 -19.46
CA THR A 124 1.89 -12.16 -20.58
C THR A 124 2.72 -13.22 -21.29
N VAL A 125 2.03 -14.28 -21.72
CA VAL A 125 2.56 -15.31 -22.62
C VAL A 125 1.94 -15.07 -23.97
N ARG A 126 2.78 -15.03 -25.00
CA ARG A 126 2.41 -14.86 -26.40
C ARG A 126 2.69 -16.13 -27.19
N GLU A 127 2.05 -16.24 -28.34
CA GLU A 127 2.02 -17.44 -29.17
C GLU A 127 3.41 -18.03 -29.47
N ARG A 128 4.43 -17.17 -29.66
CA ARG A 128 5.80 -17.58 -29.99
C ARG A 128 6.73 -17.65 -28.79
N ASP A 129 6.23 -17.42 -27.57
CA ASP A 129 7.02 -17.62 -26.36
C ASP A 129 7.05 -19.10 -25.97
N THR A 130 8.10 -19.51 -25.26
CA THR A 130 8.12 -20.84 -24.63
C THR A 130 7.67 -20.69 -23.18
N PHE A 131 6.59 -21.38 -22.82
CA PHE A 131 6.06 -21.39 -21.46
C PHE A 131 5.80 -22.82 -20.97
N ARG A 132 6.34 -23.16 -19.80
CA ARG A 132 6.15 -24.47 -19.16
C ARG A 132 5.94 -24.33 -17.67
N TYR A 133 4.88 -24.95 -17.16
CA TYR A 133 4.60 -25.03 -15.74
C TYR A 133 3.71 -26.23 -15.42
N HIS A 134 4.17 -27.12 -14.52
CA HIS A 134 3.44 -28.27 -14.01
C HIS A 134 3.09 -28.04 -12.53
N PRO A 135 1.83 -27.66 -12.21
CA PRO A 135 1.41 -27.46 -10.83
C PRO A 135 1.73 -28.66 -9.94
N GLY A 136 2.38 -28.41 -8.80
CA GLY A 136 2.75 -29.45 -7.83
C GLY A 136 4.07 -30.16 -8.12
N ARG A 137 4.69 -29.93 -9.29
CA ARG A 137 6.04 -30.40 -9.61
C ARG A 137 7.02 -29.24 -9.72
N ASP A 138 6.65 -28.22 -10.50
CA ASP A 138 7.49 -27.05 -10.72
C ASP A 138 7.20 -26.01 -9.63
N GLU A 139 8.24 -25.45 -9.01
CA GLU A 139 8.07 -24.36 -8.04
C GLU A 139 7.64 -23.07 -8.74
N ARG A 140 8.26 -22.78 -9.90
CA ARG A 140 8.03 -21.56 -10.70
C ARG A 140 7.87 -21.91 -12.18
N PRO A 141 7.09 -21.12 -12.94
CA PRO A 141 7.05 -21.24 -14.39
C PRO A 141 8.41 -20.96 -15.03
N VAL A 142 8.69 -21.68 -16.11
CA VAL A 142 9.76 -21.32 -17.06
C VAL A 142 9.10 -20.55 -18.21
N HIS A 143 9.52 -19.30 -18.41
CA HIS A 143 9.06 -18.44 -19.49
C HIS A 143 10.27 -17.88 -20.24
N GLU A 144 10.46 -18.33 -21.49
CA GLU A 144 11.55 -17.92 -22.35
C GLU A 144 11.00 -17.10 -23.51
N VAL A 145 11.58 -15.92 -23.70
CA VAL A 145 11.19 -14.93 -24.71
C VAL A 145 12.42 -14.58 -25.53
N ASP A 146 12.29 -14.62 -26.85
CA ASP A 146 13.28 -14.02 -27.75
C ASP A 146 13.04 -12.50 -27.82
N TRP A 147 13.71 -11.76 -26.94
CA TRP A 147 13.55 -10.30 -26.82
C TRP A 147 13.95 -9.52 -28.09
N PHE A 148 14.75 -10.13 -28.97
CA PHE A 148 15.22 -9.49 -30.21
C PHE A 148 14.70 -10.18 -31.48
N GLY A 149 13.86 -11.21 -31.33
CA GLY A 149 13.27 -12.00 -32.43
C GLY A 149 12.15 -11.31 -33.20
N GLY A 150 11.75 -10.10 -32.78
CA GLY A 150 10.70 -9.32 -33.43
C GLY A 150 9.31 -9.59 -32.85
N ASP A 151 8.35 -9.97 -33.70
CA ASP A 151 6.97 -10.18 -33.29
C ASP A 151 6.82 -11.46 -32.46
N ARG A 152 6.30 -11.34 -31.22
CA ARG A 152 6.01 -12.46 -30.31
C ARG A 152 4.68 -13.16 -30.62
N GLY A 153 3.87 -12.60 -31.52
CA GLY A 153 2.54 -13.09 -31.85
C GLY A 153 1.47 -12.68 -30.83
N ASP A 154 0.33 -13.37 -30.95
CA ASP A 154 -0.90 -13.11 -30.22
C ASP A 154 -0.78 -13.41 -28.71
N LEU A 155 -1.54 -12.71 -27.87
CA LEU A 155 -1.64 -13.03 -26.43
C LEU A 155 -2.33 -14.37 -26.22
N VAL A 156 -1.69 -15.33 -25.56
CA VAL A 156 -2.26 -16.68 -25.34
C VAL A 156 -2.47 -17.01 -23.87
N GLY A 157 -1.71 -16.38 -22.98
CA GLY A 157 -1.80 -16.59 -21.54
C GLY A 157 -1.35 -15.38 -20.72
N VAL A 158 -1.65 -15.41 -19.43
CA VAL A 158 -1.01 -14.55 -18.42
C VAL A 158 -0.72 -15.39 -17.20
N TYR A 159 0.44 -15.20 -16.60
CA TYR A 159 0.76 -15.83 -15.32
C TYR A 159 1.22 -14.80 -14.31
N SER A 160 1.09 -15.16 -13.03
CA SER A 160 1.53 -14.30 -11.94
C SER A 160 1.83 -15.10 -10.68
N TYR A 161 2.87 -14.68 -9.97
CA TYR A 161 3.24 -15.22 -8.66
C TYR A 161 4.07 -14.19 -7.90
N ALA A 162 4.19 -14.36 -6.59
CA ALA A 162 5.09 -13.58 -5.76
C ALA A 162 6.19 -14.50 -5.19
N VAL A 163 7.37 -13.93 -5.00
CA VAL A 163 8.44 -14.52 -4.20
C VAL A 163 8.41 -13.84 -2.84
N MET A 164 8.29 -14.63 -1.78
CA MET A 164 8.26 -14.16 -0.41
C MET A 164 9.69 -13.78 0.05
N LYS A 165 9.81 -13.05 1.16
CA LYS A 165 11.14 -12.65 1.69
C LYS A 165 12.01 -13.82 2.15
N ASP A 166 11.39 -14.94 2.53
CA ASP A 166 12.08 -16.20 2.85
C ASP A 166 12.44 -17.04 1.61
N GLY A 167 12.13 -16.55 0.41
CA GLY A 167 12.37 -17.21 -0.86
C GLY A 167 11.24 -18.11 -1.34
N ALA A 168 10.22 -18.37 -0.50
CA ALA A 168 9.09 -19.21 -0.88
C ALA A 168 8.31 -18.60 -2.04
N THR A 169 7.82 -19.45 -2.94
CA THR A 169 6.97 -19.02 -4.04
C THR A 169 5.50 -19.08 -3.61
N SER A 170 4.73 -18.00 -3.86
CA SER A 170 3.29 -17.99 -3.64
C SER A 170 2.57 -18.99 -4.55
N LYS A 171 1.25 -19.07 -4.44
CA LYS A 171 0.48 -19.72 -5.50
C LYS A 171 0.80 -19.08 -6.85
N VAL A 172 1.21 -19.90 -7.80
CA VAL A 172 1.34 -19.52 -9.21
C VAL A 172 -0.05 -19.54 -9.83
N VAL A 173 -0.49 -18.38 -10.30
CA VAL A 173 -1.69 -18.23 -11.10
C VAL A 173 -1.29 -18.30 -12.57
N VAL A 174 -1.92 -19.19 -13.33
CA VAL A 174 -1.83 -19.23 -14.79
C VAL A 174 -3.24 -19.11 -15.33
N LEU A 175 -3.46 -18.20 -16.27
CA LEU A 175 -4.72 -18.03 -16.96
C LEU A 175 -4.51 -18.16 -18.46
N ASP A 176 -5.34 -18.98 -19.09
CA ASP A 176 -5.41 -19.04 -20.55
C ASP A 176 -6.25 -17.89 -21.12
N ARG A 177 -6.22 -17.75 -22.45
CA ARG A 177 -7.05 -16.77 -23.17
C ARG A 177 -8.53 -16.87 -22.82
N ALA A 178 -9.10 -18.07 -22.70
CA ALA A 178 -10.52 -18.24 -22.43
C ALA A 178 -10.91 -17.68 -21.06
N GLN A 179 -10.09 -17.91 -20.03
CA GLN A 179 -10.29 -17.41 -18.67
C GLN A 179 -10.14 -15.88 -18.61
N VAL A 180 -9.21 -15.30 -19.36
CA VAL A 180 -9.08 -13.83 -19.45
C VAL A 180 -10.27 -13.22 -20.19
N MET A 181 -10.71 -13.83 -21.29
CA MET A 181 -11.89 -13.36 -22.02
C MET A 181 -13.18 -13.50 -21.20
N ALA A 182 -13.31 -14.51 -20.35
CA ALA A 182 -14.40 -14.61 -19.40
C ALA A 182 -14.38 -13.44 -18.39
N ALA A 183 -13.20 -13.04 -17.91
CA ALA A 183 -13.05 -11.86 -17.06
C ALA A 183 -13.38 -10.54 -17.82
N LYS A 184 -13.02 -10.45 -19.11
CA LYS A 184 -13.40 -9.34 -20.00
C LYS A 184 -14.91 -9.22 -20.16
N ALA A 185 -15.62 -10.33 -20.32
CA ALA A 185 -17.08 -10.33 -20.47
C ALA A 185 -17.82 -9.75 -19.24
N MET A 186 -17.23 -9.89 -18.05
CA MET A 186 -17.75 -9.31 -16.81
C MET A 186 -17.36 -7.82 -16.62
N SER A 187 -16.51 -7.27 -17.48
CA SER A 187 -16.01 -5.89 -17.34
C SER A 187 -16.95 -4.89 -17.98
N ASP A 188 -17.39 -3.90 -17.21
CA ASP A 188 -18.20 -2.79 -17.71
C ASP A 188 -17.54 -2.12 -18.92
N GLY A 189 -18.30 -1.99 -20.00
CA GLY A 189 -17.88 -1.28 -21.19
C GLY A 189 -16.75 -1.93 -21.99
N ALA A 190 -16.48 -3.24 -21.79
CA ALA A 190 -15.47 -3.97 -22.54
C ALA A 190 -15.68 -3.91 -24.08
N HIS A 191 -16.93 -3.78 -24.53
CA HIS A 191 -17.31 -3.76 -25.94
C HIS A 191 -17.09 -2.40 -26.64
N PHE A 192 -16.98 -1.29 -25.88
CA PHE A 192 -16.82 0.03 -26.50
C PHE A 192 -15.43 0.23 -27.08
N ASP A 193 -15.30 1.06 -28.13
CA ASP A 193 -14.01 1.31 -28.82
C ASP A 193 -12.97 1.98 -27.94
N TRP A 194 -13.40 2.83 -27.01
CA TRP A 194 -12.53 3.49 -26.03
C TRP A 194 -12.10 2.56 -24.88
N SER A 195 -12.58 1.32 -24.85
CA SER A 195 -12.26 0.35 -23.80
C SER A 195 -10.76 0.06 -23.76
N PRO A 196 -10.15 -0.02 -22.56
CA PRO A 196 -8.78 -0.50 -22.41
C PRO A 196 -8.55 -1.87 -23.04
N TRP A 197 -9.59 -2.71 -23.16
CA TRP A 197 -9.49 -4.00 -23.85
C TRP A 197 -9.24 -3.90 -25.37
N LYS A 198 -9.32 -2.70 -25.95
CA LYS A 198 -9.00 -2.41 -27.36
C LYS A 198 -7.78 -1.50 -27.48
N THR A 199 -7.64 -0.52 -26.59
CA THR A 199 -6.54 0.46 -26.65
C THR A 199 -5.28 0.05 -25.90
N ASN A 200 -5.40 -0.84 -24.91
CA ASN A 200 -4.29 -1.35 -24.10
C ASN A 200 -4.62 -2.77 -23.58
N GLU A 201 -4.77 -3.71 -24.52
CA GLU A 201 -5.21 -5.07 -24.20
C GLU A 201 -4.26 -5.77 -23.23
N GLU A 202 -2.95 -5.66 -23.46
CA GLU A 202 -1.93 -6.30 -22.63
C GLU A 202 -2.02 -5.87 -21.16
N ALA A 203 -2.20 -4.58 -20.86
CA ALA A 203 -2.40 -4.13 -19.47
C ALA A 203 -3.66 -4.73 -18.83
N MET A 204 -4.70 -5.06 -19.60
CA MET A 204 -5.90 -5.72 -19.09
C MET A 204 -5.67 -7.21 -18.78
N TRP A 205 -4.81 -7.88 -19.55
CA TRP A 205 -4.35 -9.23 -19.23
C TRP A 205 -3.52 -9.23 -17.94
N LEU A 206 -2.52 -8.34 -17.84
CA LEU A 206 -1.70 -8.16 -16.63
C LEU A 206 -2.56 -7.85 -15.41
N LYS A 207 -3.52 -6.93 -15.54
CA LYS A 207 -4.47 -6.62 -14.47
C LYS A 207 -5.27 -7.84 -14.04
N THR A 208 -5.68 -8.69 -14.98
CA THR A 208 -6.43 -9.91 -14.67
C THR A 208 -5.55 -10.89 -13.88
N GLY A 209 -4.29 -11.08 -14.29
CA GLY A 209 -3.30 -11.86 -13.56
C GLY A 209 -3.07 -11.32 -12.14
N ALA A 210 -2.67 -10.05 -12.01
CA ALA A 210 -2.41 -9.39 -10.73
C ALA A 210 -3.60 -9.49 -9.77
N ARG A 211 -4.83 -9.30 -10.26
CA ARG A 211 -6.05 -9.37 -9.45
C ARG A 211 -6.39 -10.79 -8.98
N ARG A 212 -5.96 -11.82 -9.73
CA ARG A 212 -6.07 -13.22 -9.30
C ARG A 212 -4.98 -13.55 -8.28
N LEU A 213 -3.75 -13.08 -8.48
CA LEU A 213 -2.64 -13.24 -7.54
C LEU A 213 -2.95 -12.64 -6.18
N ALA A 214 -3.49 -11.41 -6.14
CA ALA A 214 -3.81 -10.67 -4.91
C ALA A 214 -4.77 -11.40 -3.96
N LYS A 215 -5.38 -12.54 -4.35
CA LYS A 215 -6.19 -13.40 -3.48
C LYS A 215 -5.37 -14.42 -2.68
N TRP A 216 -4.09 -14.58 -3.01
CA TRP A 216 -3.20 -15.62 -2.49
C TRP A 216 -1.97 -15.06 -1.80
N VAL A 217 -1.79 -13.73 -1.81
CA VAL A 217 -0.64 -13.05 -1.25
C VAL A 217 -1.12 -11.91 -0.34
N PRO A 218 -0.36 -11.57 0.72
CA PRO A 218 -0.69 -10.45 1.56
C PRO A 218 -0.75 -9.14 0.76
N THR A 219 -1.74 -8.31 1.07
CA THR A 219 -1.81 -6.94 0.55
C THR A 219 -1.76 -5.91 1.68
N SER A 220 -1.25 -4.71 1.39
CA SER A 220 -1.15 -3.65 2.39
C SER A 220 -2.49 -3.25 3.03
N ALA A 221 -3.61 -3.42 2.34
CA ALA A 221 -4.94 -3.19 2.92
C ALA A 221 -5.26 -4.18 4.07
N GLU A 222 -4.79 -5.42 3.96
CA GLU A 222 -4.92 -6.44 5.00
C GLU A 222 -3.89 -6.22 6.11
N TYR A 223 -2.65 -5.93 5.75
CA TYR A 223 -1.58 -5.68 6.72
C TYR A 223 -1.84 -4.42 7.57
N LEU A 224 -2.37 -3.35 6.96
CA LEU A 224 -2.77 -2.15 7.70
C LEU A 224 -3.92 -2.45 8.66
N ARG A 225 -4.93 -3.24 8.23
CA ARG A 225 -6.03 -3.65 9.09
C ARG A 225 -5.53 -4.51 10.26
N GLU A 226 -4.61 -5.43 10.00
CA GLU A 226 -4.04 -6.30 11.03
C GLU A 226 -3.19 -5.51 12.03
N ARG A 227 -2.33 -4.60 11.55
CA ARG A 227 -1.55 -3.72 12.43
C ARG A 227 -2.44 -2.82 13.28
N LEU A 228 -3.52 -2.28 12.71
CA LEU A 228 -4.47 -1.46 13.46
C LEU A 228 -5.25 -2.29 14.50
N ARG A 229 -5.60 -3.55 14.19
CA ARG A 229 -6.20 -4.48 15.17
C ARG A 229 -5.22 -4.80 16.29
N ALA A 230 -4.00 -5.23 15.96
CA ALA A 230 -2.97 -5.54 16.93
C ALA A 230 -2.65 -4.32 17.82
N ALA A 231 -2.57 -3.11 17.25
CA ALA A 231 -2.38 -1.89 18.02
C ALA A 231 -3.58 -1.55 18.93
N ALA A 232 -4.81 -1.79 18.47
CA ALA A 232 -6.02 -1.59 19.26
C ALA A 232 -6.15 -2.64 20.39
N GLU A 233 -5.74 -3.88 20.15
CA GLU A 233 -5.68 -4.95 21.16
C GLU A 233 -4.64 -4.61 22.23
N VAL A 234 -3.43 -4.20 21.85
CA VAL A 234 -2.41 -3.73 22.81
C VAL A 234 -2.90 -2.52 23.62
N ALA A 235 -3.57 -1.57 22.98
CA ALA A 235 -4.16 -0.42 23.68
C ALA A 235 -5.33 -0.80 24.61
N ALA A 236 -6.05 -1.89 24.32
CA ALA A 236 -7.11 -2.43 25.16
C ALA A 236 -6.56 -3.32 26.30
N GLU A 237 -5.35 -3.87 26.12
CA GLU A 237 -4.66 -4.72 27.09
C GLU A 237 -3.81 -3.92 28.09
N GLU A 238 -3.64 -2.60 27.98
CA GLU A 238 -2.99 -1.80 29.03
C GLU A 238 -3.74 -1.98 30.38
N PRO A 239 -3.13 -2.67 31.38
CA PRO A 239 -3.74 -2.82 32.68
C PRO A 239 -3.33 -1.66 33.59
N VAL A 240 -4.33 -1.04 34.20
CA VAL A 240 -4.36 -0.38 35.52
C VAL A 240 -3.00 0.13 36.05
N SER A 241 -2.87 1.45 36.12
CA SER A 241 -1.77 2.17 36.77
C SER A 241 -1.30 1.48 38.06
N VAL A 242 0.00 1.21 38.15
CA VAL A 242 0.69 0.76 39.39
C VAL A 242 0.78 1.88 40.44
N ALA A 243 -0.12 2.87 40.41
CA ALA A 243 -0.12 4.03 41.29
C ALA A 243 -0.69 3.76 42.70
N ALA A 244 -0.98 2.51 43.05
CA ALA A 244 -1.51 2.13 44.36
C ALA A 244 -0.77 0.95 45.01
N ALA A 245 0.53 0.82 44.78
CA ALA A 245 1.39 0.12 45.73
C ALA A 245 1.86 1.16 46.78
N GLU A 246 1.00 1.40 47.76
CA GLU A 246 1.34 2.21 48.94
C GLU A 246 2.58 1.66 49.65
N ALA A 247 3.37 2.60 50.15
CA ALA A 247 4.73 2.45 50.63
C ALA A 247 4.91 1.32 51.67
N MET A 248 5.84 0.41 51.39
CA MET A 248 6.47 -0.40 52.43
C MET A 248 7.43 0.49 53.24
N PRO A 249 7.36 0.52 54.58
CA PRO A 249 8.31 1.28 55.38
C PRO A 249 9.72 0.65 55.28
N GLN A 250 10.68 1.46 54.86
CA GLN A 250 12.11 1.12 54.85
C GLN A 250 12.60 0.90 56.29
N PRO A 251 13.39 -0.16 56.59
CA PRO A 251 14.06 -0.30 57.88
C PRO A 251 15.16 0.77 58.01
N THR A 252 15.14 1.53 59.09
CA THR A 252 16.20 2.47 59.45
C THR A 252 17.48 1.71 59.81
N GLU A 253 18.57 1.97 59.09
CA GLU A 253 19.90 1.50 59.46
C GLU A 253 20.37 2.15 60.78
N PRO A 254 20.91 1.39 61.74
CA PRO A 254 21.49 1.96 62.95
C PRO A 254 22.85 2.59 62.66
N SER A 255 23.03 3.84 63.10
CA SER A 255 24.31 4.55 63.11
C SER A 255 25.30 3.86 64.05
N VAL A 256 26.41 3.34 63.52
CA VAL A 256 27.51 2.82 64.32
C VAL A 256 28.55 3.93 64.49
N ASP A 257 28.81 4.25 65.76
CA ASP A 257 29.74 5.27 66.23
C ASP A 257 31.20 4.80 66.05
N PHE A 258 32.05 5.65 65.50
CA PHE A 258 33.49 5.40 65.39
C PHE A 258 34.19 6.06 66.58
N GLY A 259 34.53 5.26 67.58
CA GLY A 259 35.38 5.64 68.70
C GLY A 259 36.44 4.57 68.94
N ASP A 260 37.70 5.00 68.83
CA ASP A 260 38.97 4.29 69.10
C ASP A 260 38.88 3.23 70.20
N ASP A 261 39.45 2.05 69.93
CA ASP A 261 40.29 1.33 70.89
C ASP A 261 41.24 0.37 70.15
N ASP A 262 42.52 0.58 70.42
CA ASP A 262 43.75 -0.02 69.91
C ASP A 262 43.86 -1.53 70.24
N GLU A 263 44.07 -2.37 69.23
CA GLU A 263 44.86 -3.59 69.42
C GLU A 263 45.52 -4.03 68.11
N THR A 264 46.83 -3.83 68.07
CA THR A 264 47.74 -4.26 67.01
C THR A 264 48.02 -5.75 67.17
N ILE A 265 47.78 -6.58 66.14
CA ILE A 265 48.44 -7.90 66.02
C ILE A 265 48.94 -8.12 64.59
N GLU A 266 50.27 -8.18 64.50
CA GLU A 266 51.16 -8.65 63.42
C GLU A 266 50.68 -10.02 62.87
N GLY A 267 50.62 -10.32 61.57
CA GLY A 267 51.72 -10.29 60.61
C GLY A 267 52.16 -11.72 60.29
N GLU A 268 51.62 -12.35 59.24
CA GLU A 268 52.34 -13.40 58.50
C GLU A 268 51.99 -13.32 57.01
N LEU A 269 53.03 -13.08 56.22
CA LEU A 269 53.00 -12.94 54.78
C LEU A 269 53.56 -14.23 54.20
N VAL A 270 52.71 -15.04 53.56
CA VAL A 270 53.15 -16.20 52.78
C VAL A 270 53.01 -15.82 51.31
N ASP A 271 54.11 -15.35 50.73
CA ASP A 271 54.32 -15.40 49.28
C ASP A 271 54.58 -16.86 48.91
N GLU A 272 53.90 -17.39 47.87
CA GLU A 272 54.63 -18.06 46.78
C GLU A 272 53.76 -18.48 45.58
N THR A 273 54.14 -17.91 44.44
CA THR A 273 54.32 -18.53 43.12
C THR A 273 53.12 -18.93 42.25
N TRP A 274 52.98 -18.09 41.23
CA TRP A 274 52.46 -18.30 39.88
C TRP A 274 52.99 -19.56 39.17
N PRO A 275 52.15 -20.44 38.58
CA PRO A 275 52.62 -21.48 37.67
C PRO A 275 52.73 -20.94 36.23
N GLY A 276 53.97 -20.89 35.73
CA GLY A 276 54.29 -20.77 34.31
C GLY A 276 54.07 -22.08 33.56
N GLY A 277 53.87 -21.96 32.23
CA GLY A 277 53.71 -23.09 31.32
C GLY A 277 55.01 -23.76 30.86
N ALA A 278 54.82 -24.94 30.27
CA ALA A 278 55.63 -25.72 29.32
C ALA A 278 54.92 -27.11 29.27
N GLU A 279 54.70 -27.84 28.18
CA GLU A 279 55.26 -27.99 26.83
C GLU A 279 54.14 -28.29 25.82
#